data_AF-A0A7C4SFV8-F1
#
_entry.id   AF-A0A7C4SFV8-F1
#
_cell.length_a   1.000
_cell.length_b   1.000
_cell.length_c   1.000
_cell.angle_alpha   90.00
_cell.angle_beta   90.00
_cell.angle_gamma   90.00
#
_symmetry.space_group_name_H-M   'P 1'
#
loop_
_entity.id
_entity.type
_entity.pdbx_description
1 polymer ?
#
loop_
_entity_poly.entity_id
_entity_poly.type
_entity_poly.pdbx_seq_one_letter_code
_entity_poly.pdbx_strand_id
1 'polypeptide(L)'
;MAALENKGTIARTDIETTRKELAEAQKQLEEKKAELAEVSQATEAEELKFRHEREKIVARIAKQDLTLYERIRGAKKGRAVVPIRRGACGGCHTAVPPQKLLELKQNNRLYRCERCGRIIVSEEIAETTSAIVPQASL
;
A
#
# COMPACT_ATOMS: atom_id res chain seq x y z
N MET A 1 -64.01 -11.92 -11.30
CA MET A 1 -63.41 -11.42 -12.56
C MET A 1 -62.47 -10.24 -12.27
N ALA A 2 -62.93 -9.18 -11.58
CA ALA A 2 -62.11 -8.00 -11.22
C ALA A 2 -60.80 -8.28 -10.44
N ALA A 3 -60.76 -9.27 -9.55
CA ALA A 3 -59.55 -9.58 -8.77
C ALA A 3 -58.41 -10.22 -9.59
N LEU A 4 -58.72 -10.88 -10.71
CA LEU A 4 -57.72 -11.50 -11.59
C LEU A 4 -57.11 -10.45 -12.54
N GLU A 5 -57.91 -9.51 -13.01
CA GLU A 5 -57.45 -8.38 -13.85
C GLU A 5 -56.50 -7.46 -13.07
N ASN A 6 -56.81 -7.18 -11.79
CA ASN A 6 -55.98 -6.32 -10.94
C ASN A 6 -54.63 -6.95 -10.59
N LYS A 7 -54.57 -8.29 -10.45
CA LYS A 7 -53.29 -9.01 -10.27
C LYS A 7 -52.44 -9.00 -11.54
N GLY A 8 -53.09 -9.09 -12.70
CA GLY A 8 -52.42 -9.05 -14.00
C GLY A 8 -51.81 -7.68 -14.33
N THR A 9 -52.44 -6.59 -13.91
CA THR A 9 -51.90 -5.23 -14.07
C THR A 9 -50.73 -4.98 -13.12
N ILE A 10 -50.83 -5.37 -11.85
CA ILE A 10 -49.74 -5.25 -10.86
C ILE A 10 -48.49 -6.02 -11.30
N ALA A 11 -48.65 -7.28 -11.74
CA ALA A 11 -47.52 -8.08 -12.22
C ALA A 11 -46.84 -7.46 -13.45
N ARG A 12 -47.60 -6.80 -14.34
CA ARG A 12 -47.03 -6.11 -15.51
C ARG A 12 -46.24 -4.87 -15.10
N THR A 13 -46.75 -4.08 -14.16
CA THR A 13 -46.03 -2.92 -13.63
C THR A 13 -44.77 -3.34 -12.89
N ASP A 14 -44.81 -4.43 -12.12
CA ASP A 14 -43.64 -4.97 -11.40
C ASP A 14 -42.56 -5.48 -12.37
N ILE A 15 -42.96 -6.16 -13.46
CA ILE A 15 -42.00 -6.57 -14.49
C ILE A 15 -41.36 -5.35 -15.17
N GLU A 16 -42.11 -4.28 -15.38
CA GLU A 16 -41.59 -3.06 -16.00
C GLU A 16 -40.63 -2.30 -15.08
N THR A 17 -40.94 -2.20 -13.79
CA THR A 17 -40.05 -1.59 -12.79
C THR A 17 -38.77 -2.40 -12.63
N THR A 18 -38.86 -3.72 -12.46
CA THR A 18 -37.68 -4.58 -12.34
C THR A 18 -36.81 -4.54 -13.61
N ARG A 19 -37.42 -4.44 -14.81
CA ARG A 19 -36.64 -4.26 -16.06
C ARG A 19 -35.91 -2.92 -16.10
N LYS A 20 -36.53 -1.84 -15.62
CA LYS A 20 -35.88 -0.52 -15.52
C LYS A 20 -34.73 -0.54 -14.51
N GLU A 21 -34.94 -1.14 -13.34
CA GLU A 21 -33.89 -1.32 -12.33
C GLU A 21 -32.74 -2.16 -12.85
N LEU A 22 -33.02 -3.25 -13.56
CA LEU A 22 -32.00 -4.10 -14.18
C LEU A 22 -31.18 -3.33 -15.23
N ALA A 23 -31.85 -2.55 -16.09
CA ALA A 23 -31.17 -1.76 -17.11
C ALA A 23 -30.26 -0.68 -16.48
N GLU A 24 -30.73 -0.01 -15.43
CA GLU A 24 -29.93 0.97 -14.68
C GLU A 24 -28.74 0.30 -13.98
N ALA A 25 -28.94 -0.84 -13.32
CA ALA A 25 -27.87 -1.59 -12.68
C ALA A 25 -26.82 -2.10 -13.68
N GLN A 26 -27.25 -2.54 -14.88
CA GLN A 26 -26.34 -2.94 -15.96
C GLN A 26 -25.51 -1.75 -16.45
N LYS A 27 -26.13 -0.59 -16.64
CA LYS A 27 -25.43 0.63 -17.04
C LYS A 27 -24.38 1.03 -16.00
N GLN A 28 -24.76 1.07 -14.72
CA GLN A 28 -23.84 1.36 -13.62
C GLN A 28 -22.68 0.35 -13.54
N LEU A 29 -22.96 -0.93 -13.78
CA LEU A 29 -21.93 -1.97 -13.79
C LEU A 29 -20.91 -1.74 -14.92
N GLU A 30 -21.36 -1.42 -16.12
CA GLU A 30 -20.45 -1.17 -17.25
C GLU A 30 -19.63 0.12 -17.06
N GLU A 31 -20.24 1.19 -16.52
CA GLU A 31 -19.51 2.41 -16.14
C GLU A 31 -18.43 2.10 -15.09
N LYS A 32 -18.76 1.37 -14.03
CA LYS A 32 -17.79 1.01 -12.98
C LYS A 32 -16.69 0.08 -13.48
N LYS A 33 -16.99 -0.83 -14.40
CA LYS A 33 -15.97 -1.67 -15.05
C LYS A 33 -15.02 -0.85 -15.91
N ALA A 34 -15.52 0.13 -16.65
CA ALA A 34 -14.68 1.01 -17.46
C ALA A 34 -13.75 1.86 -16.58
N GLU A 35 -14.28 2.48 -15.52
CA GLU A 35 -13.48 3.21 -14.52
C GLU A 35 -12.41 2.30 -13.89
N LEU A 36 -12.78 1.08 -13.49
CA LEU A 36 -11.85 0.13 -12.89
C LEU A 36 -10.74 -0.28 -13.86
N ALA A 37 -11.06 -0.48 -15.15
CA ALA A 37 -10.09 -0.85 -16.16
C ALA A 37 -9.04 0.27 -16.37
N GLU A 38 -9.48 1.53 -16.40
CA GLU A 38 -8.58 2.68 -16.52
C GLU A 38 -7.64 2.79 -15.32
N VAL A 39 -8.18 2.71 -14.10
CA VAL A 39 -7.38 2.75 -12.86
C VAL A 39 -6.41 1.56 -12.79
N SER A 40 -6.85 0.37 -13.18
CA SER A 40 -6.01 -0.84 -13.20
C SER A 40 -4.83 -0.68 -14.17
N GLN A 41 -5.07 -0.12 -15.35
CA GLN A 41 -4.02 0.06 -16.35
C GLN A 41 -2.96 1.08 -15.88
N ALA A 42 -3.40 2.20 -15.28
CA ALA A 42 -2.50 3.19 -14.70
C ALA A 42 -1.65 2.58 -13.57
N THR A 43 -2.28 1.80 -12.68
CA THR A 43 -1.60 1.14 -11.56
C THR A 43 -0.56 0.12 -12.04
N GLU A 44 -0.88 -0.68 -13.06
CA GLU A 44 0.02 -1.71 -13.59
C GLU A 44 1.31 -1.09 -14.20
N ALA A 45 1.18 0.03 -14.90
CA ALA A 45 2.33 0.76 -15.44
C ALA A 45 3.26 1.28 -14.32
N GLU A 46 2.68 1.82 -13.24
CA GLU A 46 3.43 2.28 -12.07
C GLU A 46 4.11 1.13 -11.33
N GLU A 47 3.41 0.01 -11.14
CA GLU A 47 3.99 -1.19 -10.54
C GLU A 47 5.20 -1.70 -11.33
N LEU A 48 5.10 -1.74 -12.65
CA LEU A 48 6.20 -2.17 -13.53
C LEU A 48 7.39 -1.23 -13.41
N LYS A 49 7.15 0.08 -13.35
CA LYS A 49 8.19 1.10 -13.14
C LYS A 49 8.91 0.89 -11.81
N PHE A 50 8.17 0.79 -10.70
CA PHE A 50 8.75 0.59 -9.38
C PHE A 50 9.49 -0.75 -9.26
N ARG A 51 9.04 -1.79 -9.98
CA ARG A 51 9.74 -3.08 -10.04
C ARG A 51 11.11 -2.96 -10.70
N HIS A 52 11.21 -2.27 -11.84
CA HIS A 52 12.49 -2.03 -12.51
C HIS A 52 13.43 -1.15 -11.68
N GLU A 53 12.91 -0.11 -11.02
CA GLU A 53 13.70 0.72 -10.10
C GLU A 53 14.25 -0.10 -8.94
N ARG A 54 13.42 -0.99 -8.35
CA ARG A 54 13.84 -1.91 -7.31
C ARG A 54 14.99 -2.81 -7.78
N GLU A 55 14.89 -3.41 -8.95
CA GLU A 55 15.93 -4.31 -9.49
C GLU A 55 17.28 -3.61 -9.63
N LYS A 56 17.29 -2.37 -10.15
CA LYS A 56 18.52 -1.55 -10.27
C LYS A 56 19.16 -1.27 -8.91
N ILE A 57 18.35 -0.98 -7.88
CA ILE A 57 18.84 -0.70 -6.53
C ILE A 57 19.34 -1.98 -5.86
N VAL A 58 18.59 -3.08 -5.97
CA VAL A 58 18.94 -4.37 -5.38
C VAL A 58 20.29 -4.88 -5.88
N ALA A 59 20.61 -4.67 -7.16
CA ALA A 59 21.91 -5.03 -7.74
C ALA A 59 23.11 -4.32 -7.09
N ARG A 60 22.89 -3.18 -6.41
CA ARG A 60 23.94 -2.40 -5.72
C ARG A 60 24.06 -2.71 -4.23
N ILE A 61 23.17 -3.53 -3.67
CA ILE A 61 23.13 -3.85 -2.25
C ILE A 61 23.88 -5.15 -1.98
N ALA A 62 24.65 -5.19 -0.88
CA ALA A 62 25.31 -6.42 -0.45
C ALA A 62 24.28 -7.53 -0.15
N LYS A 63 24.56 -8.77 -0.61
CA LYS A 63 23.64 -9.91 -0.49
C LYS A 63 23.19 -10.18 0.96
N GLN A 64 24.08 -9.99 1.92
CA GLN A 64 23.77 -10.19 3.35
C GLN A 64 22.73 -9.18 3.85
N ASP A 65 22.87 -7.91 3.48
CA ASP A 65 21.95 -6.84 3.88
C ASP A 65 20.59 -6.98 3.20
N LEU A 66 20.59 -7.34 1.92
CA LEU A 66 19.35 -7.62 1.19
C LEU A 66 18.57 -8.77 1.83
N THR A 67 19.25 -9.87 2.19
CA THR A 67 18.62 -11.03 2.83
C THR A 67 17.99 -10.64 4.17
N LEU A 68 18.67 -9.80 4.96
CA LEU A 68 18.13 -9.27 6.20
C LEU A 68 16.88 -8.41 5.96
N TYR A 69 16.96 -7.48 5.00
CA TYR A 69 15.85 -6.62 4.62
C TYR A 69 14.62 -7.43 4.18
N GLU A 70 14.78 -8.41 3.29
CA GLU A 70 13.68 -9.22 2.76
C GLU A 70 13.01 -10.05 3.85
N ARG A 71 13.79 -10.63 4.77
CA ARG A 71 13.26 -11.35 5.93
C ARG A 71 12.36 -10.45 6.80
N ILE A 72 12.84 -9.24 7.11
CA ILE A 72 12.07 -8.29 7.93
C ILE A 72 10.84 -7.80 7.16
N ARG A 73 10.99 -7.51 5.85
CA ARG A 73 9.91 -7.04 4.98
C ARG A 73 8.75 -8.03 4.94
N GLY A 74 9.04 -9.32 4.78
CA GLY A 74 8.05 -10.39 4.82
C GLY A 74 7.33 -10.46 6.17
N ALA A 75 8.09 -10.42 7.27
CA ALA A 75 7.53 -10.50 8.63
C ALA A 75 6.73 -9.25 9.07
N LYS A 76 7.00 -8.07 8.48
CA LYS A 76 6.47 -6.77 8.94
C LYS A 76 5.60 -6.06 7.92
N LYS A 77 4.86 -6.82 7.10
CA LYS A 77 3.86 -6.31 6.13
C LYS A 77 4.46 -5.26 5.19
N GLY A 78 5.64 -5.54 4.63
CA GLY A 78 6.26 -4.67 3.63
C GLY A 78 7.14 -3.54 4.16
N ARG A 79 7.10 -3.22 5.47
CA ARG A 79 7.89 -2.12 6.07
C ARG A 79 9.04 -2.63 6.94
N ALA A 80 10.21 -2.75 6.31
CA ALA A 80 11.43 -3.25 6.95
C ALA A 80 12.33 -2.16 7.58
N VAL A 81 12.38 -0.98 6.96
CA VAL A 81 13.22 0.16 7.36
C VAL A 81 12.32 1.28 7.87
N VAL A 82 12.68 1.88 9.01
CA VAL A 82 11.95 3.01 9.60
C VAL A 82 12.91 4.05 10.17
N PRO A 83 12.59 5.34 10.09
CA PRO A 83 13.37 6.36 10.77
C PRO A 83 13.15 6.30 12.28
N ILE A 84 14.15 6.76 13.03
CA ILE A 84 13.91 7.25 14.39
C ILE A 84 13.14 8.56 14.30
N ARG A 85 12.21 8.81 15.23
CA ARG A 85 11.55 10.10 15.39
C ARG A 85 11.50 10.44 16.87
N ARG A 86 12.08 11.58 17.26
CA ARG A 86 12.11 12.02 18.68
C ARG A 86 12.65 10.94 19.63
N GLY A 87 13.69 10.21 19.19
CA GLY A 87 14.30 9.13 19.97
C GLY A 87 13.51 7.82 20.03
N ALA A 88 12.39 7.69 19.30
CA ALA A 88 11.59 6.46 19.24
C ALA A 88 11.65 5.80 17.86
N CYS A 89 11.47 4.47 17.81
CA CYS A 89 11.40 3.71 16.57
C CYS A 89 10.12 4.07 15.79
N GLY A 90 10.23 4.52 14.54
CA GLY A 90 9.08 4.87 13.70
C GLY A 90 8.14 3.72 13.32
N GLY A 91 8.47 2.47 13.70
CA GLY A 91 7.63 1.30 13.41
C GLY A 91 6.90 0.69 14.62
N CYS A 92 7.40 0.85 15.84
CA CYS A 92 6.75 0.36 17.05
C CYS A 92 6.62 1.42 18.15
N HIS A 93 7.08 2.65 17.88
CA HIS A 93 7.01 3.82 18.74
C HIS A 93 7.64 3.64 20.13
N THR A 94 8.45 2.61 20.30
CA THR A 94 9.20 2.38 21.53
C THR A 94 10.45 3.27 21.54
N ALA A 95 10.73 3.87 22.69
CA ALA A 95 11.95 4.63 22.91
C ALA A 95 13.19 3.76 22.65
N VAL A 96 14.14 4.30 21.90
CA VAL A 96 15.40 3.63 21.59
C VAL A 96 16.45 4.12 22.60
N PRO A 97 17.25 3.20 23.19
CA PRO A 97 18.25 3.58 24.18
C PRO A 97 19.22 4.66 23.67
N PRO A 98 19.67 5.61 24.53
CA PRO A 98 20.50 6.74 24.12
C PRO A 98 21.84 6.31 23.52
N GLN A 99 22.44 5.22 24.02
CA GLN A 99 23.66 4.64 23.44
C GLN A 99 23.44 4.22 21.98
N LYS A 100 22.30 3.60 21.68
CA LYS A 100 21.94 3.18 20.32
C LYS A 100 21.65 4.37 19.42
N LEU A 101 21.06 5.44 19.95
CA LEU A 101 20.86 6.69 19.21
C LEU A 101 22.19 7.34 18.83
N LEU A 102 23.22 7.27 19.69
CA LEU A 102 24.56 7.75 19.37
C LEU A 102 25.24 6.89 18.30
N GLU A 103 25.18 5.56 18.44
CA GLU A 103 25.70 4.61 17.44
C GLU A 103 25.02 4.80 16.07
N LEU A 104 23.71 5.04 16.07
CA LEU A 104 22.93 5.28 14.86
C LEU A 104 23.42 6.52 14.11
N LYS A 105 23.88 7.58 14.80
CA LYS A 105 24.44 8.77 14.16
C LYS A 105 25.75 8.50 13.41
N GLN A 106 26.48 7.45 13.77
CA GLN A 106 27.74 7.09 13.11
C GLN A 106 27.53 6.43 11.73
N ASN A 107 26.33 5.92 11.45
CA ASN A 107 25.93 5.35 10.14
C ASN A 107 26.91 4.30 9.56
N ASN A 108 27.67 3.61 10.41
CA ASN A 108 28.72 2.67 10.00
C ASN A 108 28.23 1.23 9.77
N ARG A 109 27.01 0.89 10.20
CA ARG A 109 26.39 -0.43 10.02
C ARG A 109 24.87 -0.33 10.11
N LEU A 110 24.18 -1.40 9.72
CA LEU A 110 22.73 -1.52 9.89
C LEU A 110 22.36 -1.75 11.37
N TYR A 111 21.52 -0.86 11.90
CA TYR A 111 20.97 -0.98 13.25
C TYR A 111 19.57 -1.54 13.21
N ARG A 112 19.22 -2.39 14.19
CA ARG A 112 17.86 -2.92 14.36
C ARG A 112 17.25 -2.46 15.67
N CYS A 113 15.95 -2.19 15.65
CA CYS A 113 15.15 -1.99 16.84
C CYS A 113 15.10 -3.29 17.66
N GLU A 114 15.43 -3.20 18.94
CA GLU A 114 15.44 -4.36 19.86
C GLU A 114 14.04 -4.88 20.16
N ARG A 115 13.02 -4.02 20.04
CA ARG A 115 11.64 -4.40 20.32
C ARG A 115 10.94 -5.07 19.14
N CYS A 116 11.03 -4.47 17.95
CA CYS A 116 10.27 -4.95 16.78
C CYS A 116 11.13 -5.56 15.67
N GLY A 117 12.46 -5.47 15.76
CA GLY A 117 13.39 -6.05 14.80
C GLY A 117 13.54 -5.29 13.48
N ARG A 118 12.81 -4.18 13.27
CA ARG A 118 12.96 -3.34 12.06
C ARG A 118 14.32 -2.67 12.01
N ILE A 119 14.82 -2.44 10.80
CA ILE A 119 16.03 -1.65 10.58
C ILE A 119 15.68 -0.19 10.90
N ILE A 120 16.50 0.44 11.74
CA ILE A 120 16.34 1.83 12.15
C ILE A 120 17.42 2.68 11.47
N VAL A 121 17.03 3.87 11.02
CA VAL A 121 17.93 4.86 10.39
C VAL A 121 17.76 6.22 11.07
N SER A 122 18.79 7.06 10.96
CA SER A 122 18.76 8.43 11.50
C SER A 122 17.74 9.31 10.78
N GLU A 123 17.31 10.38 11.44
CA GLU A 123 16.40 11.38 10.86
C GLU A 123 17.02 12.04 9.63
N GLU A 124 18.32 12.33 9.68
CA GLU A 124 19.09 12.95 8.60
C GLU A 124 19.15 12.06 7.33
N ILE A 125 19.35 10.75 7.48
CA ILE A 125 19.29 9.80 6.34
C ILE A 125 17.88 9.77 5.75
N ALA A 126 16.87 9.75 6.61
CA ALA A 126 15.48 9.70 6.17
C ALA A 126 15.09 10.97 5.39
N GLU A 127 15.53 12.14 5.85
CA GLU A 127 15.33 13.42 5.18
C GLU A 127 16.03 13.46 3.82
N THR A 128 17.31 13.06 3.77
CA THR A 128 18.09 12.99 2.52
C THR A 128 17.42 12.08 1.49
N THR A 129 16.88 10.94 1.94
CA THR A 129 16.22 9.98 1.03
C THR A 129 14.87 10.51 0.53
N SER A 130 14.11 11.21 1.38
CA SER A 130 12.82 11.80 1.00
C SER A 130 12.94 12.90 -0.06
N ALA A 131 14.11 13.54 -0.17
CA ALA A 131 14.40 14.49 -1.24
C ALA A 131 14.70 13.80 -2.59
N ILE A 132 15.09 12.52 -2.58
CA ILE A 132 15.52 11.77 -3.77
C ILE A 132 14.36 10.94 -4.34
N VAL A 133 13.49 10.42 -3.47
CA VAL A 133 12.30 9.66 -3.88
C VAL A 133 11.07 10.46 -3.44
N PRO A 134 10.35 11.12 -4.37
CA PRO A 134 9.05 11.69 -4.06
C PRO A 134 8.20 10.55 -3.52
N GLN A 135 7.67 10.69 -2.30
CA GLN A 135 6.80 9.68 -1.72
C GLN A 135 5.70 9.36 -2.73
N ALA A 136 5.59 8.08 -3.12
CA ALA A 136 4.40 7.59 -3.77
C ALA A 136 3.25 7.82 -2.78
N SER A 137 2.43 8.82 -3.09
CA SER A 137 1.23 9.18 -2.37
C SER A 137 0.32 7.95 -2.31
N LEU A 138 0.26 7.33 -1.14
CA LEU A 138 -0.89 6.54 -0.70
C LEU A 138 -1.50 7.26 0.48
#